data_AF-A0A1J7CQY7-F1
#
_entry.id   AF-A0A1J7CQY7-F1
#
_cell.length_a   1.000
_cell.length_b   1.000
_cell.length_c   1.000
_cell.angle_alpha   90.00
_cell.angle_beta   90.00
_cell.angle_gamma   90.00
#
_symmetry.space_group_name_H-M   'P 1'
#
loop_
_entity.id
_entity.type
_entity.pdbx_description
1 polymer ?
#
loop_
_entity_poly.entity_id
_entity_poly.type
_entity_poly.pdbx_seq_one_letter_code
_entity_poly.pdbx_strand_id
1 'polypeptide(L)'
;MKMIKFEDFPISMTSENIEILAEMMMAMSPSEEWRKISDIISYEERNLIRERVKEIQMAKEKKRWESLTLEEQENEKRKMETSIDEDTKTFRGNILQQERDSIELEKRNDENKQNI
;
A
#
# COMPACT_ATOMS: atom_id res chain seq x y z
N MET A 1 10.27 -10.26 12.86
CA MET A 1 10.63 -9.28 11.82
C MET A 1 12.13 -9.36 11.61
N LYS A 2 12.59 -9.62 10.38
CA LYS A 2 14.02 -9.54 10.07
C LYS A 2 14.42 -8.06 10.05
N MET A 3 15.67 -7.75 10.39
CA MET A 3 16.15 -6.37 10.43
C MET A 3 17.58 -6.32 9.89
N ILE A 4 17.85 -5.36 9.02
CA ILE A 4 19.20 -5.02 8.57
C ILE A 4 19.76 -4.00 9.55
N LYS A 5 20.94 -4.27 10.09
CA LYS A 5 21.70 -3.27 10.85
C LYS A 5 22.37 -2.30 9.89
N PHE A 6 22.60 -1.09 10.34
CA PHE A 6 23.32 -0.08 9.57
C PHE A 6 24.73 -0.55 9.16
N GLU A 7 25.43 -1.25 10.06
CA GLU A 7 26.76 -1.81 9.81
C GLU A 7 26.76 -2.90 8.73
N ASP A 8 25.63 -3.61 8.60
CA ASP A 8 25.41 -4.69 7.64
C ASP A 8 24.60 -4.20 6.43
N PHE A 9 24.60 -2.89 6.17
CA PHE A 9 23.82 -2.32 5.09
C PHE A 9 24.23 -2.96 3.74
N PRO A 10 23.27 -3.48 2.96
CA PRO A 10 23.59 -4.30 1.81
C PRO A 10 24.27 -3.50 0.71
N ILE A 11 25.28 -4.13 0.08
CA ILE A 11 25.97 -3.57 -1.09
C ILE A 11 25.03 -3.54 -2.32
N SER A 12 24.03 -4.43 -2.37
CA SER A 12 23.06 -4.50 -3.46
C SER A 12 21.60 -4.63 -2.96
N MET A 13 20.70 -3.94 -3.66
CA MET A 13 19.25 -3.98 -3.41
C MET A 13 18.61 -5.21 -4.05
N THR A 14 18.92 -6.39 -3.51
CA THR A 14 18.21 -7.63 -3.86
C THR A 14 16.75 -7.57 -3.39
N SER A 15 15.89 -8.42 -3.97
CA SER A 15 14.47 -8.50 -3.57
C SER A 15 14.29 -8.81 -2.07
N GLU A 16 15.15 -9.65 -1.48
CA GLU A 16 15.09 -9.93 -0.03
C GLU A 16 15.47 -8.70 0.80
N ASN A 17 16.50 -7.96 0.39
CA ASN A 17 16.91 -6.74 1.09
C ASN A 17 15.84 -5.66 1.01
N ILE A 18 15.25 -5.47 -0.17
CA ILE A 18 14.14 -4.53 -0.38
C ILE A 18 12.93 -4.93 0.50
N GLU A 19 12.62 -6.23 0.60
CA GLU A 19 11.55 -6.72 1.48
C GLU A 19 11.81 -6.35 2.94
N ILE A 20 13.01 -6.64 3.45
CA ILE A 20 13.36 -6.35 4.85
C ILE A 20 13.31 -4.84 5.12
N LEU A 21 13.82 -4.02 4.20
CA LEU A 21 13.79 -2.56 4.31
C LEU A 21 12.36 -2.01 4.23
N ALA A 22 11.50 -2.58 3.38
CA ALA A 22 10.09 -2.22 3.30
C ALA A 22 9.34 -2.56 4.60
N GLU A 23 9.56 -3.75 5.17
CA GLU A 23 9.03 -4.10 6.48
C GLU A 23 9.49 -3.11 7.56
N MET A 24 10.79 -2.78 7.60
CA MET A 24 11.36 -1.79 8.53
C MET A 24 10.71 -0.42 8.40
N MET A 25 10.47 0.05 7.17
CA MET A 25 9.79 1.31 6.89
C MET A 25 8.33 1.31 7.37
N MET A 26 7.65 0.17 7.28
CA MET A 26 6.24 0.01 7.68
C MET A 26 6.05 -0.13 9.20
N ALA A 27 7.12 -0.26 9.98
CA ALA A 27 7.02 -0.36 11.43
C ALA A 27 6.37 0.91 12.02
N MET A 28 5.35 0.72 12.87
CA MET A 28 4.60 1.82 13.52
C MET A 28 5.52 2.80 14.24
N SER A 29 6.62 2.30 14.80
CA SER A 29 7.72 3.10 15.32
C SER A 29 8.98 2.72 14.55
N PRO A 30 9.52 3.63 13.71
CA PRO A 30 10.73 3.34 12.95
C PRO A 30 11.90 3.06 13.89
N SER A 31 12.60 1.94 13.65
CA SER A 31 13.78 1.57 14.44
C SER A 31 14.91 2.58 14.29
N GLU A 32 15.81 2.63 15.27
CA GLU A 32 17.01 3.48 15.19
C GLU A 32 17.87 3.10 13.96
N GLU A 33 17.97 1.81 13.68
CA GLU A 33 18.64 1.28 12.48
C GLU A 33 18.01 1.80 11.19
N TRP A 34 16.68 1.77 11.08
CA TRP A 34 16.00 2.32 9.92
C TRP A 34 16.29 3.81 9.74
N ARG A 35 16.33 4.60 10.82
CA ARG A 35 16.64 6.04 10.74
C ARG A 35 18.02 6.26 10.13
N LYS A 36 19.04 5.57 10.65
CA LYS A 36 20.42 5.65 10.14
C LYS A 36 20.51 5.23 8.67
N ILE A 37 19.86 4.13 8.31
CA ILE A 37 19.81 3.63 6.93
C ILE A 37 19.10 4.63 6.02
N SER A 38 17.97 5.19 6.46
CA SER A 38 17.15 6.08 5.66
C SER A 38 17.89 7.35 5.23
N ASP A 39 18.90 7.77 6.00
CA ASP A 39 19.72 8.95 5.70
C ASP A 39 20.79 8.67 4.61
N ILE A 40 21.19 7.41 4.41
CA ILE A 40 22.26 7.04 3.47
C ILE A 40 21.75 6.46 2.14
N ILE A 41 20.50 5.96 2.11
CA ILE A 41 19.93 5.41 0.87
C ILE A 41 19.69 6.51 -0.17
N SER A 42 19.99 6.19 -1.42
CA SER A 42 19.71 7.08 -2.55
C SER A 42 18.21 7.24 -2.80
N TYR A 43 17.85 8.24 -3.60
CA TYR A 43 16.46 8.46 -4.00
C TYR A 43 15.87 7.26 -4.77
N GLU A 44 16.66 6.65 -5.65
CA GLU A 44 16.24 5.50 -6.45
C GLU A 44 15.96 4.28 -5.58
N GLU A 45 16.86 3.96 -4.65
CA GLU A 45 16.68 2.86 -3.71
C GLU A 45 15.48 3.09 -2.79
N ARG A 46 15.29 4.33 -2.33
CA ARG A 46 14.12 4.72 -1.54
C ARG A 46 12.82 4.52 -2.32
N ASN A 47 12.82 4.75 -3.64
CA ASN A 47 11.64 4.51 -4.47
C ASN A 47 11.34 3.01 -4.59
N LEU A 48 12.36 2.16 -4.80
CA LEU A 48 12.17 0.70 -4.83
C LEU A 48 11.55 0.18 -3.52
N ILE A 49 12.04 0.66 -2.38
CA ILE A 49 11.48 0.30 -1.07
C ILE A 49 10.03 0.77 -0.95
N ARG A 50 9.71 1.99 -1.37
CA ARG A 50 8.34 2.54 -1.34
C ARG A 50 7.37 1.78 -2.26
N GLU A 51 7.80 1.41 -3.45
CA GLU A 51 7.01 0.56 -4.35
C GLU A 51 6.68 -0.76 -3.69
N ARG A 52 7.67 -1.39 -3.05
CA ARG A 52 7.45 -2.63 -2.32
C ARG A 52 6.50 -2.48 -1.13
N VAL A 53 6.60 -1.38 -0.38
CA VAL A 53 5.64 -1.05 0.68
C VAL A 53 4.21 -0.97 0.14
N LYS A 54 4.00 -0.32 -1.01
CA LYS A 54 2.68 -0.25 -1.65
C LYS A 54 2.17 -1.65 -2.01
N GLU A 55 3.01 -2.51 -2.59
CA GLU A 55 2.64 -3.88 -2.92
C GLU A 55 2.21 -4.69 -1.69
N ILE A 56 2.97 -4.59 -0.59
CA ILE A 56 2.66 -5.26 0.68
C ILE A 56 1.32 -4.76 1.24
N GLN A 57 1.09 -3.44 1.20
CA GLN A 57 -0.16 -2.84 1.66
C GLN A 57 -1.35 -3.30 0.80
N MET A 58 -1.22 -3.25 -0.53
CA MET A 58 -2.26 -3.74 -1.45
C MET A 58 -2.57 -5.23 -1.22
N ALA A 59 -1.54 -6.06 -0.99
CA ALA A 59 -1.74 -7.47 -0.71
C ALA A 59 -2.43 -7.71 0.64
N LYS A 60 -2.12 -6.92 1.67
CA LYS A 60 -2.79 -6.98 2.98
C LYS A 60 -4.25 -6.51 2.86
N GLU A 61 -4.49 -5.44 2.12
CA GLU A 61 -5.82 -4.89 1.90
C GLU A 61 -6.69 -5.88 1.12
N LYS A 62 -6.15 -6.47 0.05
CA LYS A 62 -6.84 -7.52 -0.70
C LYS A 62 -7.23 -8.70 0.20
N LYS A 63 -6.32 -9.17 1.06
CA LYS A 63 -6.62 -10.24 2.02
C LYS A 63 -7.66 -9.83 3.05
N ARG A 64 -7.60 -8.59 3.56
CA ARG A 64 -8.63 -8.04 4.45
C ARG A 64 -9.98 -8.07 3.74
N TRP A 65 -10.05 -7.55 2.53
CA TRP A 65 -11.27 -7.52 1.72
C TRP A 65 -11.84 -8.91 1.47
N GLU A 66 -11.01 -9.87 1.06
CA GLU A 66 -11.40 -11.27 0.85
C GLU A 66 -11.86 -11.97 2.15
N SER A 67 -11.39 -11.50 3.32
CA SER A 67 -11.80 -12.04 4.62
C SER A 67 -13.12 -11.47 5.16
N LEU A 68 -13.60 -10.36 4.58
CA LEU A 68 -14.89 -9.78 4.96
C LEU A 68 -16.03 -10.64 4.43
N THR A 69 -17.12 -10.68 5.19
CA THR A 69 -18.37 -11.27 4.71
C THR A 69 -19.00 -10.42 3.61
N LEU A 70 -19.89 -11.02 2.80
CA LEU A 70 -20.60 -10.30 1.74
C LEU A 70 -21.38 -9.09 2.28
N GLU A 71 -21.97 -9.19 3.48
CA GLU A 71 -22.70 -8.10 4.12
C GLU A 71 -21.76 -6.95 4.55
N GLU A 72 -20.56 -7.28 5.05
CA GLU A 72 -19.54 -6.29 5.41
C GLU A 72 -18.98 -5.60 4.16
N GLN A 73 -18.71 -6.35 3.09
CA GLN A 73 -18.28 -5.79 1.80
C GLN A 73 -19.33 -4.85 1.22
N GLU A 74 -20.62 -5.20 1.27
CA GLU A 74 -21.71 -4.33 0.82
C GLU A 74 -21.88 -3.09 1.70
N ASN A 75 -21.69 -3.21 3.02
CA ASN A 75 -21.73 -2.06 3.92
C ASN A 75 -20.54 -1.12 3.72
N GLU A 76 -19.33 -1.64 3.46
CA GLU A 76 -18.17 -0.82 3.11
C GLU A 76 -18.36 -0.16 1.74
N LYS A 77 -18.87 -0.87 0.73
CA LYS A 77 -19.25 -0.29 -0.56
C LYS A 77 -20.29 0.83 -0.41
N ARG A 78 -21.35 0.61 0.37
CA ARG A 78 -22.36 1.63 0.65
C ARG A 78 -21.79 2.85 1.36
N LYS A 79 -20.89 2.66 2.33
CA LYS A 79 -20.17 3.77 2.99
C LYS A 79 -19.31 4.56 2.02
N MET A 80 -18.62 3.88 1.10
CA MET A 80 -17.85 4.54 0.04
C MET A 80 -18.77 5.36 -0.87
N GLU A 81 -19.89 4.81 -1.31
CA GLU A 81 -20.87 5.51 -2.16
C GLU A 81 -21.48 6.74 -1.46
N THR A 82 -21.87 6.62 -0.18
CA THR A 82 -22.34 7.78 0.59
C THR A 82 -21.25 8.82 0.81
N SER A 83 -19.98 8.39 0.97
CA SER A 83 -18.86 9.33 1.05
C SER A 83 -18.65 10.06 -0.28
N ILE A 84 -18.82 9.40 -1.43
CA ILE A 84 -18.65 10.03 -2.76
C ILE A 84 -19.66 11.16 -2.97
N ASP A 85 -20.89 10.98 -2.49
CA ASP A 85 -21.95 12.00 -2.58
C ASP A 85 -21.69 13.20 -1.65
N GLU A 86 -21.10 12.98 -0.46
CA GLU A 86 -20.71 14.06 0.47
C GLU A 86 -19.36 14.73 0.13
N ASP A 87 -18.45 14.02 -0.55
CA ASP A 87 -17.04 14.37 -0.83
C ASP A 87 -16.83 15.21 -2.11
N THR A 88 -17.91 15.80 -2.65
CA THR A 88 -17.78 16.99 -3.52
C THR A 88 -17.45 18.26 -2.72
N LYS A 89 -17.53 18.24 -1.37
CA LYS A 89 -17.39 19.45 -0.55
C LYS A 89 -16.26 19.49 0.48
N THR A 90 -15.67 18.38 0.96
CA THR A 90 -14.67 18.51 2.05
C THR A 90 -13.59 17.41 2.12
N PHE A 91 -12.37 17.79 1.72
CA PHE A 91 -11.05 17.26 2.11
C PHE A 91 -10.69 15.79 1.79
N ARG A 92 -9.83 15.63 0.76
CA ARG A 92 -9.25 14.37 0.30
C ARG A 92 -7.97 14.00 1.07
N GLY A 93 -8.08 13.08 2.02
CA GLY A 93 -6.94 12.37 2.60
C GLY A 93 -6.54 11.17 1.75
N ASN A 94 -5.23 10.98 1.50
CA ASN A 94 -4.61 9.93 0.68
C ASN A 94 -4.90 8.46 1.07
N ILE A 95 -5.72 8.20 2.09
CA ILE A 95 -5.93 6.85 2.63
C ILE A 95 -6.84 5.99 1.72
N LEU A 96 -7.69 6.59 0.88
CA LEU A 96 -8.70 5.85 0.10
C LEU A 96 -8.48 5.86 -1.42
N GLN A 97 -7.44 6.52 -1.93
CA GLN A 97 -7.25 6.65 -3.38
C GLN A 97 -6.90 5.29 -4.03
N GLN A 98 -6.14 4.42 -3.35
CA GLN A 98 -5.77 3.11 -3.91
C GLN A 98 -6.95 2.14 -4.01
N GLU A 99 -7.88 2.19 -3.04
CA GLU A 99 -9.13 1.42 -3.09
C GLU A 99 -10.03 1.92 -4.23
N ARG A 100 -10.13 3.24 -4.41
CA ARG A 100 -10.82 3.85 -5.56
C ARG A 100 -10.23 3.41 -6.89
N ASP A 101 -8.90 3.51 -7.04
CA ASP A 101 -8.21 3.15 -8.28
C ASP A 101 -8.45 1.67 -8.63
N SER A 102 -8.52 0.78 -7.63
CA SER A 102 -8.78 -0.65 -7.83
C SER A 102 -10.23 -0.94 -8.25
N ILE A 103 -11.21 -0.27 -7.61
CA ILE A 103 -12.63 -0.40 -7.94
C ILE A 103 -12.92 0.19 -9.33
N GLU A 104 -12.33 1.34 -9.67
CA GLU A 104 -12.45 1.94 -11.01
C GLU A 104 -11.84 1.05 -12.09
N LEU A 105 -10.71 0.39 -11.79
CA LEU A 105 -10.08 -0.56 -12.72
C LEU A 105 -11.00 -1.78 -12.97
N GLU A 106 -11.63 -2.31 -11.93
CA GLU A 106 -12.56 -3.44 -12.01
C GLU A 106 -13.82 -3.06 -12.81
N LYS A 107 -14.44 -1.91 -12.52
CA LYS A 107 -15.58 -1.39 -13.29
C LYS A 107 -15.25 -1.22 -14.77
N ARG A 108 -14.09 -0.64 -15.09
CA ARG A 108 -13.65 -0.47 -16.49
C ARG A 108 -13.43 -1.82 -17.19
N ASN A 109 -12.94 -2.83 -16.47
CA ASN A 109 -12.76 -4.17 -17.03
C ASN A 109 -14.10 -4.88 -17.28
N ASP A 110 -15.08 -4.69 -16.42
CA ASP A 110 -16.42 -5.25 -16.59
C ASP A 110 -17.19 -4.56 -17.74
N GLU A 111 -17.06 -3.23 -17.87
CA GLU A 111 -17.61 -2.46 -18.99
C GLU A 111 -16.99 -2.86 -20.34
N ASN A 112 -15.69 -3.18 -20.37
CA ASN A 112 -15.01 -3.67 -21.57
C ASN A 112 -15.42 -5.12 -21.93
N LYS A 113 -15.78 -5.96 -20.95
CA LYS A 113 -16.29 -7.32 -21.20
C LYS A 113 -17.74 -7.35 -21.69
N GLN A 114 -18.55 -6.34 -21.34
CA GLN A 114 -19.94 -6.24 -21.81
C GLN A 114 -20.07 -5.64 -23.22
N ASN A 115 -19.01 -5.04 -23.76
CA ASN A 115 -18.97 -4.44 -25.11
C ASN A 115 -18.27 -5.33 -26.17
N ILE A 116 -18.10 -6.63 -25.89
CA ILE A 116 -17.66 -7.67 -26.84
C ILE A 116 -18.79 -8.68 -26.99
#